data_AF-A0A1F2RJW2-F1
#
_entry.id   AF-A0A1F2RJW2-F1
#
_cell.length_a   1.000
_cell.length_b   1.000
_cell.length_c   1.000
_cell.angle_alpha   90.00
_cell.angle_beta   90.00
_cell.angle_gamma   90.00
#
_symmetry.space_group_name_H-M   'P 1'
#
loop_
_entity.id
_entity.type
_entity.pdbx_description
1 polymer ?
#
loop_
_entity_poly.entity_id
_entity_poly.type
_entity_poly.pdbx_seq_one_letter_code
_entity_poly.pdbx_strand_id
1 'polypeptide(L)' 'MAALDVGDYLDVQVKGTSITMVPKKLIPKDDAWFCTPEWQRKEHEADEAIARGDVSGPFSSPRELIKHLRKKGKRGRR' A
#
# COMPACT_ATOMS: atom_id res chain seq x y z
N MET A 1 6.42 13.29 20.73
CA MET A 1 7.45 12.37 21.26
C MET A 1 7.11 10.99 20.77
N ALA A 2 8.05 10.24 20.18
CA ALA A 2 7.80 8.84 19.81
C ALA A 2 7.81 7.99 21.09
N ALA A 3 6.70 7.31 21.37
CA ALA A 3 6.61 6.29 22.43
C ALA A 3 6.93 4.92 21.83
N LEU A 4 7.56 4.05 22.62
CA LEU A 4 7.87 2.67 22.23
C LEU A 4 6.70 1.76 22.64
N ASP A 5 6.31 0.84 21.76
CA ASP A 5 5.33 -0.20 22.06
C ASP A 5 5.95 -1.62 21.99
N VAL A 6 5.26 -2.61 22.57
CA VAL A 6 5.72 -4.00 22.57
C VAL A 6 5.61 -4.54 21.15
N GLY A 7 6.75 -4.91 20.56
CA GLY A 7 6.86 -5.35 19.18
C GLY A 7 7.53 -4.34 18.24
N ASP A 8 7.88 -3.15 18.74
CA ASP A 8 8.72 -2.21 18.00
C ASP A 8 10.12 -2.78 17.74
N TYR A 9 10.61 -2.53 16.53
CA TYR A 9 11.95 -2.91 16.13
C TYR A 9 12.93 -1.81 16.51
N LEU A 10 14.05 -2.21 17.10
CA LEU A 10 15.11 -1.31 17.54
C LEU A 10 16.41 -1.65 16.83
N ASP A 11 17.09 -0.63 16.34
CA ASP A 11 18.50 -0.75 15.95
C ASP A 11 19.36 -0.63 17.21
N VAL A 12 20.20 -1.63 17.47
CA VAL A 12 21.00 -1.71 18.70
C VAL A 12 22.47 -1.49 18.37
N GLN A 13 23.05 -0.45 18.96
CA GLN A 13 24.47 -0.14 18.82
C GLN A 13 25.17 -0.24 20.17
N VAL A 14 26.22 -1.05 20.23
CA VAL A 14 27.06 -1.20 21.42
C VAL A 14 28.29 -0.28 21.29
N LYS A 15 28.50 0.60 22.27
CA LYS A 15 29.68 1.46 22.37
C LYS A 15 30.30 1.32 23.75
N GLY A 16 31.36 0.51 23.85
CA GLY A 16 32.06 0.23 25.10
C GLY A 16 31.11 -0.40 26.12
N THR A 17 30.84 0.31 27.21
CA THR A 17 29.93 -0.12 28.30
C THR A 17 28.49 0.37 28.13
N SER A 18 28.17 1.02 27.01
CA SER A 18 26.84 1.60 26.76
C SER A 18 26.16 0.96 25.56
N ILE A 19 24.83 0.88 25.63
CA ILE A 19 23.95 0.40 24.55
C ILE A 19 23.02 1.55 24.15
N THR A 20 23.01 1.89 22.87
CA THR A 20 22.07 2.85 22.28
C THR A 20 21.03 2.08 21.48
N MET A 21 19.75 2.33 21.73
CA MET A 21 18.64 1.70 21.03
C MET A 21 17.85 2.77 20.27
N VAL A 22 17.73 2.61 18.95
CA VAL A 22 17.07 3.59 18.07
C VAL A 22 15.80 2.96 17.47
N PRO A 23 14.63 3.60 17.59
CA PRO A 23 13.40 3.12 16.95
C PRO A 23 13.60 2.95 15.45
N LYS A 24 13.32 1.76 14.93
CA LYS A 24 13.50 1.40 13.51
C LYS A 24 12.14 1.15 12.89
N LYS A 25 11.77 2.00 11.93
CA LYS A 25 10.70 1.65 10.99
C LYS A 25 11.21 0.52 10.11
N LEU A 26 10.55 -0.64 10.17
CA LEU A 26 10.85 -1.77 9.30
C LEU A 26 10.46 -1.54 7.85
N ILE A 27 9.50 -0.64 7.61
CA ILE A 27 9.01 -0.35 6.27
C ILE A 27 10.03 0.57 5.59
N PRO A 28 10.61 0.16 4.45
CA PRO A 28 11.44 1.03 3.63
C PRO A 28 10.70 2.35 3.35
N LYS A 29 11.41 3.48 3.34
CA LYS A 29 10.76 4.79 3.14
C LYS A 29 9.97 4.84 1.84
N ASP A 30 10.50 4.20 0.79
CA ASP A 30 9.87 4.10 -0.53
C ASP A 30 8.57 3.28 -0.54
N ASP A 31 8.35 2.44 0.48
CA ASP A 31 7.16 1.58 0.61
C ASP A 31 6.20 2.07 1.70
N ALA A 32 6.59 3.06 2.49
CA ALA A 32 5.80 3.54 3.63
C ALA A 32 4.42 4.09 3.23
N TRP A 33 4.26 4.52 1.98
CA TRP A 33 3.00 5.06 1.47
C TRP A 33 1.92 3.97 1.30
N PHE A 34 2.30 2.71 1.05
CA PHE A 34 1.36 1.58 1.00
C PHE A 34 0.67 1.39 2.35
N CYS A 35 1.37 1.61 3.46
CA CYS A 35 0.81 1.44 4.80
C CYS A 35 0.05 2.66 5.33
N THR A 36 -0.22 3.67 4.50
CA THR A 36 -1.00 4.85 4.95
C THR A 36 -2.46 4.48 5.15
N PRO A 37 -3.16 5.07 6.15
CA PRO A 37 -4.59 4.79 6.38
C PRO A 37 -5.45 5.07 5.15
N GLU A 38 -5.08 6.08 4.36
CA GLU A 38 -5.77 6.43 3.11
C GLU A 38 -5.62 5.37 2.03
N TRP A 39 -4.43 4.79 1.90
CA TRP A 39 -4.17 3.71 0.96
C TRP A 39 -4.91 2.43 1.38
N GLN A 40 -4.78 2.01 2.64
CA GLN A 40 -5.46 0.82 3.16
C GLN A 40 -6.98 0.90 3.03
N ARG A 41 -7.57 2.09 3.21
CA ARG A 41 -9.02 2.28 2.99
C ARG A 41 -9.41 2.00 1.53
N LYS A 42 -8.64 2.51 0.57
CA LYS A 42 -8.89 2.28 -0.86
C LYS A 42 -8.65 0.83 -1.26
N GLU A 43 -7.68 0.16 -0.64
CA GLU A 43 -7.51 -1.30 -0.80
C GLU A 43 -8.76 -2.03 -0.33
N HIS A 44 -9.29 -1.71 0.85
CA HIS A 44 -10.53 -2.31 1.33
C HIS A 44 -11.71 -2.09 0.36
N GLU A 45 -11.91 -0.86 -0.11
CA GLU A 45 -12.94 -0.54 -1.10
C GLU A 45 -12.79 -1.36 -2.39
N ALA A 46 -11.56 -1.59 -2.84
CA ALA A 46 -11.26 -2.40 -4.02
C ALA A 46 -11.52 -3.89 -3.78
N ASP A 47 -11.13 -4.44 -2.63
CA ASP A 47 -11.43 -5.81 -2.21
C ASP A 47 -12.92 -6.08 -2.18
N GLU A 48 -13.70 -5.17 -1.58
CA GLU A 48 -15.16 -5.30 -1.55
C GLU A 48 -15.78 -5.27 -2.96
N ALA A 49 -15.26 -4.42 -3.86
CA ALA A 49 -15.68 -4.39 -5.25
C ALA A 49 -15.38 -5.71 -5.98
N ILE A 50 -14.20 -6.29 -5.75
CA ILE A 50 -13.84 -7.61 -6.30
C ILE A 50 -14.77 -8.69 -5.75
N ALA A 51 -15.04 -8.69 -4.45
CA ALA A 51 -15.93 -9.66 -3.79
C ALA A 51 -17.36 -9.60 -4.33
N ARG A 52 -17.86 -8.41 -4.70
CA ARG A 52 -19.16 -8.22 -5.34
C ARG A 52 -19.16 -8.54 -6.84
N GLY A 53 -17.99 -8.79 -7.45
CA GLY A 53 -17.86 -8.98 -8.89
C GLY A 53 -17.94 -7.69 -9.69
N ASP A 54 -17.74 -6.52 -9.07
CA ASP A 54 -17.71 -5.19 -9.70
C ASP A 54 -16.40 -4.98 -10.49
N VAL A 55 -16.07 -5.93 -11.35
CA VAL A 55 -14.83 -5.97 -12.15
C VAL A 55 -15.13 -5.87 -13.64
N SER A 56 -14.18 -5.36 -14.41
CA SER A 56 -14.36 -5.12 -15.85
C SER A 56 -13.89 -6.26 -16.76
N GLY A 57 -13.30 -7.32 -16.19
CA GLY A 57 -12.72 -8.45 -16.92
C GLY A 57 -13.45 -9.77 -16.64
N PRO A 58 -12.85 -10.92 -16.99
CA PRO A 58 -11.49 -11.09 -17.50
C PRO A 58 -11.29 -10.52 -18.91
N PHE A 59 -10.04 -10.24 -19.27
CA PHE A 59 -9.64 -9.87 -20.64
C PHE A 59 -8.70 -10.93 -21.19
N SER A 60 -8.91 -11.34 -22.43
CA SER A 60 -8.09 -12.41 -23.05
C SER A 60 -6.82 -11.87 -23.70
N SER A 61 -6.69 -10.55 -23.84
CA SER A 61 -5.46 -9.92 -24.35
C SER A 61 -5.28 -8.48 -23.87
N PRO A 62 -4.04 -7.95 -23.88
CA PRO A 62 -3.78 -6.54 -23.58
C PRO A 62 -4.54 -5.57 -24.50
N ARG A 63 -4.78 -5.95 -25.76
CA ARG A 63 -5.53 -5.13 -26.72
C ARG A 63 -6.99 -4.93 -26.28
N GLU A 64 -7.61 -5.96 -25.70
CA GLU A 64 -8.98 -5.85 -25.17
C GLU A 64 -9.06 -4.94 -23.95
N LEU A 65 -8.13 -5.09 -23.00
CA LEU A 65 -8.00 -4.21 -21.84
C LEU A 65 -7.84 -2.74 -22.26
N ILE A 66 -6.91 -2.45 -23.18
CA ILE A 66 -6.67 -1.09 -23.68
C ILE A 66 -7.93 -0.52 -24.34
N LYS A 67 -8.65 -1.31 -25.14
CA LYS A 67 -9.90 -0.88 -25.77
C LYS A 67 -10.97 -0.53 -24.72
N HIS A 68 -11.11 -1.32 -23.67
CA HIS A 68 -12.03 -1.05 -22.56
C HIS A 68 -11.69 0.25 -21.83
N LEU A 69 -10.41 0.43 -21.45
CA LEU A 69 -9.94 1.64 -20.76
C LEU A 69 -10.19 2.91 -21.59
N ARG A 70 -9.90 2.88 -22.89
CA ARG A 70 -10.16 4.02 -23.81
C ARG A 70 -11.65 4.34 -23.91
N LYS A 71 -12.53 3.32 -23.89
CA LYS A 71 -13.99 3.53 -23.89
C LYS A 71 -14.49 4.15 -22.58
N LYS A 72 -13.98 3.69 -21.43
CA LYS A 72 -14.33 4.24 -20.10
C LYS A 72 -13.86 5.69 -19.95
N GLY A 73 -12.64 6.00 -20.39
CA GLY A 73 -12.10 7.36 -20.36
C GLY A 73 -12.86 8.37 -21.23
N LYS A 74 -13.48 7.92 -22.33
CA LYS A 74 -14.38 8.76 -23.15
C LYS A 74 -15.74 9.01 -22.49
N ARG A 75 -16.25 8.07 -21.70
CA ARG A 75 -17.53 8.19 -20.97
C ARG A 75 -17.46 9.16 -19.80
N GLY A 76 -16.34 9.23 -19.09
CA GLY A 76 -16.15 10.18 -17.97
C GLY A 76 -15.79 11.61 -18.39
N ARG A 77 -15.66 11.89 -19.70
CA ARG A 77 -15.35 13.21 -20.28
C ARG A 77 -16.56 13.88 -20.96
N ARG A 78 -17.72 13.22 -20.94
CA ARG A 78 -19.02 13.78 -21.31
C ARG A 78 -19.80 14.05 -20.04
#